data_AF-A0A6V8LPG2-F1
#
_entry.id   AF-A0A6V8LPG2-F1
#
_cell.length_a   1.000
_cell.length_b   1.000
_cell.length_c   1.000
_cell.angle_alpha   90.00
_cell.angle_beta   90.00
_cell.angle_gamma   90.00
#
_symmetry.space_group_name_H-M   'P 1'
#
loop_
_entity.id
_entity.type
_entity.pdbx_description
1 polymer ?
#
loop_
_entity_poly.entity_id
_entity_poly.type
_entity_poly.pdbx_seq_one_letter_code
_entity_poly.pdbx_strand_id
1 'polypeptide(L)'
;MHPARILAAVLMLLAFTQAAQARSKACPPFFLRAEDGAVINPVTGQNADKPVSTRQTCGAQGCHDYAAITKGYHFQQGWDQIRDDYSKDKPWVLSPGMMGKF
;
A
#
# COMPACT_ATOMS: atom_id res chain seq x y z
N MET A 1 46.73 12.51 -24.58
CA MET A 1 45.44 12.62 -23.86
C MET A 1 45.67 12.12 -22.44
N HIS A 2 45.44 12.95 -21.42
CA HIS A 2 45.94 12.69 -20.06
C HIS A 2 45.01 11.72 -19.29
N PRO A 3 45.50 10.57 -18.81
CA PRO A 3 44.68 9.53 -18.14
C PRO A 3 43.95 10.06 -16.90
N ALA A 4 44.52 11.08 -16.25
CA ALA A 4 43.89 11.78 -15.11
C ALA A 4 42.57 12.49 -15.46
N ARG A 5 42.38 12.94 -16.71
CA ARG A 5 41.14 13.60 -17.15
C ARG A 5 40.00 12.62 -17.39
N ILE A 6 40.33 11.39 -17.83
CA ILE A 6 39.35 10.32 -18.04
C ILE A 6 38.89 9.79 -16.67
N LEU A 7 39.80 9.61 -15.72
CA LEU A 7 39.48 9.17 -14.36
C LEU A 7 38.60 10.18 -13.63
N ALA A 8 38.90 11.48 -13.73
CA ALA A 8 38.10 12.55 -13.14
C ALA A 8 36.68 12.64 -13.74
N ALA A 9 36.54 12.43 -15.05
CA ALA A 9 35.23 12.42 -15.72
C ALA A 9 34.36 11.22 -15.29
N VAL A 10 34.96 10.04 -15.12
CA VAL A 10 34.25 8.84 -14.63
C VAL A 10 33.83 9.01 -13.17
N LEU A 11 34.68 9.58 -12.32
CA LEU A 11 34.36 9.89 -10.91
C LEU A 11 33.25 10.93 -10.79
N MET A 12 33.21 11.96 -11.65
CA MET A 12 32.09 12.90 -11.68
C MET A 12 30.79 12.22 -12.14
N LEU A 13 30.84 11.36 -13.16
CA LEU A 13 29.65 10.64 -13.66
C LEU A 13 29.02 9.74 -12.57
N LEU A 14 29.86 9.10 -11.76
CA LEU A 14 29.44 8.24 -10.63
C LEU A 14 28.90 9.03 -9.42
N ALA A 15 29.36 10.28 -9.25
CA ALA A 15 28.87 11.17 -8.19
C ALA A 15 27.49 11.77 -8.54
N PHE A 16 27.22 12.03 -9.83
CA PHE A 16 25.91 12.53 -10.29
C PHE A 16 24.79 11.49 -10.21
N THR A 17 25.10 10.18 -10.13
CA THR A 17 24.09 9.12 -9.99
C THR A 17 23.56 8.92 -8.56
N GLN A 18 24.28 9.38 -7.53
CA GLN A 18 23.86 9.14 -6.13
C GLN A 18 22.88 10.19 -5.59
N ALA A 19 22.89 11.42 -6.12
CA ALA A 19 22.03 12.50 -5.62
C ALA A 19 20.56 12.40 -6.07
N ALA A 20 20.22 11.55 -7.05
CA ALA A 20 18.92 11.55 -7.72
C ALA A 20 17.89 10.53 -7.18
N GLN A 21 18.21 9.75 -6.15
CA GLN A 21 17.29 8.74 -5.60
C GLN A 21 17.02 8.94 -4.10
N ALA A 22 16.55 10.13 -3.74
CA ALA A 22 15.68 10.23 -2.57
C ALA A 22 14.37 9.48 -2.89
N ARG A 23 14.31 8.17 -2.56
CA ARG A 23 13.05 7.42 -2.63
C ARG A 23 12.07 8.09 -1.65
N SER A 24 11.06 8.77 -2.18
CA SER A 24 9.94 9.20 -1.34
C SER A 24 9.32 7.95 -0.71
N LYS A 25 8.88 8.04 0.55
CA LYS A 25 8.05 6.98 1.16
C LYS A 25 6.61 6.99 0.62
N ALA A 26 6.33 7.84 -0.37
CA ALA A 26 5.03 7.96 -1.00
C ALA A 26 4.95 7.02 -2.20
N CYS A 27 3.74 6.55 -2.50
CA CYS A 27 3.50 5.83 -3.75
C CYS A 27 3.87 6.71 -4.95
N PRO A 28 4.44 6.15 -6.03
CA PRO A 28 4.52 6.85 -7.31
C PRO A 28 3.10 7.16 -7.82
N PRO A 29 2.94 8.02 -8.85
CA PRO A 29 1.63 8.18 -9.48
C PRO A 29 1.05 6.84 -9.96
N PHE A 30 -0.21 6.58 -9.63
CA PHE A 30 -0.95 5.38 -10.04
C PHE A 30 -2.40 5.74 -10.39
N PHE A 31 -3.03 4.91 -11.21
CA PHE A 31 -4.47 5.01 -11.47
C PHE A 31 -5.26 4.34 -10.35
N LEU A 32 -6.34 4.99 -9.91
CA LEU A 32 -7.38 4.33 -9.13
C LEU A 32 -8.08 3.29 -10.02
N ARG A 33 -8.53 2.19 -9.42
CA ARG A 33 -9.23 1.13 -10.12
C ARG A 33 -10.51 0.71 -9.40
N ALA A 34 -11.54 0.42 -10.18
CA ALA A 34 -12.76 -0.24 -9.72
C ALA A 34 -12.48 -1.74 -9.48
N GLU A 35 -13.47 -2.46 -8.91
CA GLU A 35 -13.32 -3.89 -8.57
C GLU A 35 -13.06 -4.79 -9.78
N ASP A 36 -13.66 -4.45 -10.93
CA ASP A 36 -13.42 -5.11 -12.23
C ASP A 36 -12.06 -4.76 -12.86
N GLY A 37 -11.27 -3.89 -12.21
CA GLY A 37 -9.96 -3.43 -12.67
C GLY A 37 -10.01 -2.22 -13.60
N ALA A 38 -11.21 -1.72 -13.96
CA ALA A 38 -11.36 -0.53 -14.80
C ALA A 38 -10.71 0.70 -14.14
N VAL A 39 -10.03 1.52 -14.95
CA VAL A 39 -9.42 2.76 -14.47
C VAL A 39 -10.51 3.74 -14.07
N ILE A 40 -10.35 4.33 -12.88
CA ILE A 40 -11.13 5.47 -12.40
C ILE A 40 -10.24 6.71 -12.58
N ASN A 41 -10.73 7.68 -13.36
CA ASN A 41 -10.09 8.97 -13.52
C ASN A 41 -11.05 10.09 -13.07
N PRO A 42 -10.91 10.58 -11.83
CA PRO A 42 -11.79 11.61 -11.30
C PRO A 42 -11.58 12.98 -11.95
N VAL A 43 -10.45 13.21 -12.63
CA VAL A 43 -10.17 14.48 -13.33
C VAL A 43 -10.97 14.58 -14.62
N THR A 44 -11.12 13.47 -15.35
CA THR A 44 -11.86 13.43 -16.62
C THR A 44 -13.31 12.95 -16.46
N GLY A 45 -13.67 12.45 -15.28
CA GLY A 45 -14.99 11.87 -14.99
C GLY A 45 -15.13 10.39 -15.41
N GLN A 46 -14.11 9.78 -16.00
CA GLN A 46 -14.15 8.36 -16.39
C GLN A 46 -14.33 7.48 -15.15
N ASN A 47 -15.45 6.74 -15.10
CA ASN A 47 -15.80 5.84 -14.01
C ASN A 47 -15.76 6.52 -12.62
N ALA A 48 -15.92 7.85 -12.54
CA ALA A 48 -15.77 8.60 -11.30
C ALA A 48 -16.90 8.31 -10.29
N ASP A 49 -17.98 7.66 -10.75
CA ASP A 49 -19.09 7.15 -9.94
C ASP A 49 -18.81 5.77 -9.31
N LYS A 50 -17.75 5.08 -9.74
CA LYS A 50 -17.43 3.73 -9.27
C LYS A 50 -16.67 3.76 -7.94
N PRO A 51 -16.92 2.78 -7.04
CA PRO A 51 -16.12 2.64 -5.84
C PRO A 51 -14.68 2.20 -6.16
N VAL A 52 -13.72 2.71 -5.39
CA VAL A 52 -12.30 2.33 -5.52
C VAL A 52 -12.07 0.97 -4.87
N SER A 53 -11.46 0.05 -5.62
CA SER A 53 -10.95 -1.22 -5.10
C SER A 53 -9.50 -1.06 -4.65
N THR A 54 -9.25 -1.17 -3.35
CA THR A 54 -7.89 -1.16 -2.79
C THR A 54 -7.09 -2.39 -3.21
N ARG A 55 -7.76 -3.52 -3.48
CA ARG A 55 -7.14 -4.72 -4.04
C ARG A 55 -6.59 -4.46 -5.43
N GLN A 56 -7.40 -3.88 -6.33
CA GLN A 56 -6.97 -3.61 -7.70
C GLN A 56 -5.98 -2.44 -7.77
N THR A 57 -6.18 -1.41 -6.95
CA THR A 57 -5.36 -0.20 -6.96
C THR A 57 -3.98 -0.43 -6.35
N CYS A 58 -3.92 -1.05 -5.16
CA CYS A 58 -2.68 -1.20 -4.39
C CYS A 58 -2.05 -2.59 -4.54
N GLY A 59 -2.87 -3.63 -4.75
CA GLY A 59 -2.41 -5.02 -4.77
C GLY A 59 -2.09 -5.56 -6.17
N ALA A 60 -2.99 -5.38 -7.14
CA ALA A 60 -2.91 -6.06 -8.43
C ALA A 60 -1.68 -5.69 -9.27
N GLN A 61 -1.11 -4.50 -9.07
CA GLN A 61 0.13 -4.06 -9.74
C GLN A 61 1.40 -4.50 -9.01
N GLY A 62 1.28 -5.29 -7.92
CA GLY A 62 2.41 -5.77 -7.13
C GLY A 62 3.03 -4.72 -6.20
N CYS A 63 2.40 -3.55 -6.01
CA CYS A 63 2.92 -2.50 -5.11
C CYS A 63 2.89 -2.95 -3.65
N HIS A 64 1.85 -3.71 -3.26
CA HIS A 64 1.71 -4.27 -1.93
C HIS A 64 1.15 -5.69 -1.98
N ASP A 65 1.60 -6.54 -1.06
CA ASP A 65 0.93 -7.81 -0.80
C ASP A 65 -0.39 -7.54 -0.06
N TYR A 66 -1.46 -7.42 -0.83
CA TYR A 66 -2.81 -7.16 -0.31
C TYR A 66 -3.25 -8.25 0.67
N ALA A 67 -2.88 -9.52 0.42
CA ALA A 67 -3.25 -10.64 1.28
C ALA A 67 -2.50 -10.61 2.62
N ALA A 68 -1.27 -10.09 2.66
CA ALA A 68 -0.57 -9.83 3.90
C ALA A 68 -1.17 -8.64 4.65
N ILE A 69 -1.47 -7.54 3.96
CA ILE A 69 -2.05 -6.34 4.59
C ILE A 69 -3.37 -6.64 5.28
N THR A 70 -4.27 -7.37 4.64
CA THR A 70 -5.60 -7.67 5.19
C THR A 70 -5.55 -8.59 6.40
N LYS A 71 -4.41 -9.21 6.71
CA LYS A 71 -4.20 -9.98 7.96
C LYS A 71 -3.79 -9.11 9.13
N GLY A 72 -3.49 -7.83 8.91
CA GLY A 72 -3.12 -6.89 9.97
C GLY A 72 -4.25 -6.69 10.99
N TYR A 73 -3.87 -6.44 12.24
CA TYR A 73 -4.81 -6.23 13.36
C TYR A 73 -5.92 -5.23 13.05
N HIS A 74 -5.61 -4.14 12.34
CA HIS A 74 -6.59 -3.12 11.97
C HIS A 74 -7.80 -3.68 11.18
N PHE A 75 -7.55 -4.64 10.28
CA PHE A 75 -8.58 -5.25 9.44
C PHE A 75 -9.25 -6.43 10.15
N GLN A 76 -8.46 -7.26 10.82
CA GLN A 76 -8.95 -8.51 11.37
C GLN A 76 -9.59 -8.37 12.73
N GLN A 77 -9.16 -7.40 13.54
CA GLN A 77 -9.70 -7.18 14.88
C GLN A 77 -9.77 -8.49 15.71
N GLY A 78 -8.88 -9.45 15.46
CA GLY A 78 -8.85 -10.75 16.13
C GLY A 78 -10.00 -11.71 15.76
N TRP A 79 -10.61 -11.60 14.58
CA TRP A 79 -11.70 -12.49 14.14
C TRP A 79 -11.32 -13.98 14.14
N ASP A 80 -10.04 -14.29 13.97
CA ASP A 80 -9.48 -15.65 13.99
C ASP A 80 -9.29 -16.20 15.41
N GLN A 81 -9.50 -15.36 16.43
CA GLN A 81 -9.37 -15.66 17.85
C GLN A 81 -10.66 -15.28 18.59
N ILE A 82 -11.81 -15.58 17.98
CA ILE A 82 -13.11 -15.40 18.62
C ILE A 82 -13.27 -16.42 19.73
N ARG A 83 -13.72 -15.93 20.88
CA ARG A 83 -14.08 -16.71 22.05
C ARG A 83 -15.54 -17.16 21.95
N ASP A 84 -15.79 -18.41 22.30
CA ASP A 84 -17.15 -18.96 22.39
C ASP A 84 -17.86 -18.53 23.70
N ASP A 85 -17.08 -18.10 24.70
CA ASP A 85 -17.60 -17.68 26.00
C ASP A 85 -17.82 -16.16 26.06
N TYR A 86 -19.04 -15.78 26.45
CA TYR A 86 -19.41 -14.38 26.59
C TYR A 86 -18.98 -13.83 27.96
N SER A 87 -18.38 -12.64 27.96
CA SER A 87 -18.22 -11.85 29.18
C SER A 87 -19.57 -11.24 29.58
N LYS A 88 -19.98 -11.36 30.84
CA LYS A 88 -21.21 -10.71 31.34
C LYS A 88 -21.14 -9.18 31.28
N ASP A 89 -19.96 -8.62 31.50
CA ASP A 89 -19.75 -7.16 31.53
C ASP A 89 -19.55 -6.57 30.13
N LYS A 90 -19.04 -7.38 29.19
CA LYS A 90 -18.75 -6.97 27.80
C LYS A 90 -19.12 -8.07 26.80
N PRO A 91 -20.41 -8.44 26.69
CA PRO A 91 -20.83 -9.57 25.85
C PRO A 91 -20.57 -9.37 24.35
N TRP A 92 -20.33 -8.13 23.91
CA TRP A 92 -20.00 -7.78 22.52
C TRP A 92 -18.49 -7.84 22.20
N VAL A 93 -17.61 -8.06 23.18
CA VAL A 93 -16.16 -8.15 22.95
C VAL A 93 -15.75 -9.61 22.91
N LEU A 94 -15.78 -10.20 21.71
CA LEU A 94 -15.55 -11.63 21.52
C LEU A 94 -14.12 -11.98 21.10
N SER A 95 -13.28 -10.98 20.85
CA SER A 95 -11.92 -11.17 20.38
C SER A 95 -10.96 -10.17 21.04
N PRO A 96 -9.64 -10.40 20.94
CA PRO A 96 -8.65 -9.42 21.40
C PRO A 96 -8.74 -8.07 20.68
N GLY A 97 -9.23 -8.05 19.43
CA GLY A 97 -9.17 -6.86 18.58
C GLY A 97 -10.45 -6.07 18.45
N MET A 98 -11.42 -6.27 19.35
CA MET A 98 -12.73 -5.60 19.36
C MET A 98 -13.69 -6.06 18.25
N MET A 99 -13.43 -7.18 17.58
CA MET A 99 -14.44 -7.82 16.72
C MET A 99 -15.73 -8.03 17.53
N GLY A 100 -16.85 -7.49 17.03
CA GLY A 100 -18.17 -7.49 17.68
C GLY A 100 -18.54 -6.20 18.42
N LYS A 101 -17.62 -5.23 18.60
CA LYS A 101 -17.85 -4.00 19.38
C LYS A 101 -18.74 -2.96 18.67
N PHE A 102 -19.03 -3.12 17.37
CA PHE A 102 -19.88 -2.24 16.56
C PHE A 102 -20.72 -3.05 15.58
#